data_AF-A0A7Y4S7Q6-F1
#
_entry.id   AF-A0A7Y4S7Q6-F1
#
_cell.length_a   1.000
_cell.length_b   1.000
_cell.length_c   1.000
_cell.angle_alpha   90.00
_cell.angle_beta   90.00
_cell.angle_gamma   90.00
#
_symmetry.space_group_name_H-M   'P 1'
#
loop_
_entity.id
_entity.type
_entity.pdbx_description
1 polymer ?
#
loop_
_entity_poly.entity_id
_entity_poly.type
_entity_poly.pdbx_seq_one_letter_code
_entity_poly.pdbx_strand_id
1 'polypeptide(L)'
;MLTLNFTQWARSGRWVSFVMLLLLQVALWLGIDNSWAKPLLLAHLGLFLMWQPLWNREVKLSWISSVSIIAICLTALLWLNWWVLAFWVSGLFALVGGRVFAFYPRWQRISHLWVMTYLLAVLLLYITPELFKLQGFDTTARVLLDIGLPVLLIVLAFIPVEREHIDSEQAVDFVYVVLLFMLIALLILGSLAFMTLAHVGYFEAVLRSVFVLAIALFVLGVLWNPHMGFSGLRTGFSRYVLSIGTPLEEWLKQISLTAQQEHDPAPFLHRAMQHLSKMPWLAGIAWQADEGHGTLGVAGEYRVQLDDDDLTLTLFTQQAISPAVLMHMRLLVHVLGHFYQAKRREQQLREMTRQQTIHEAGARITHDLKNMLQSLFALTSVAQHDPAKAQPILQNQLPVLTQRIELLLAKLKAPSEAAEEIQIPLITWWVSIKQRHQHRDVEWQFEGAGTPLNS
;
A
#
# COMPACT_ATOMS: atom_id res chain seq x y z
N MET A 1 21.16 -31.44 -39.26
CA MET A 1 21.03 -29.97 -39.11
C MET A 1 20.36 -29.69 -37.77
N LEU A 2 21.18 -29.37 -36.76
CA LEU A 2 20.75 -29.03 -35.40
C LEU A 2 20.37 -27.56 -35.38
N THR A 3 19.08 -27.25 -35.49
CA THR A 3 18.57 -25.90 -35.23
C THR A 3 18.59 -25.67 -33.72
N LEU A 4 19.69 -25.11 -33.23
CA LEU A 4 19.79 -24.59 -31.86
C LEU A 4 18.75 -23.48 -31.67
N ASN A 5 17.63 -23.82 -31.03
CA ASN A 5 16.58 -22.89 -30.61
C ASN A 5 17.10 -21.95 -29.50
N PHE A 6 17.95 -20.98 -29.86
CA PHE A 6 18.51 -19.96 -28.96
C PHE A 6 17.42 -19.19 -28.19
N THR A 7 16.23 -19.03 -28.78
CA THR A 7 15.10 -18.28 -28.21
C THR A 7 14.34 -19.02 -27.11
N GLN A 8 14.37 -20.36 -27.10
CA GLN A 8 13.85 -21.16 -25.98
C GLN A 8 14.90 -21.34 -24.88
N TRP A 9 16.19 -21.31 -25.24
CA TRP A 9 17.32 -21.42 -24.31
C TRP A 9 17.45 -20.17 -23.42
N ALA A 10 17.26 -18.98 -24.00
CA ALA A 10 17.20 -17.71 -23.26
C ALA A 10 15.95 -17.55 -22.38
N ARG A 11 14.95 -18.44 -22.52
CA ARG A 11 13.66 -18.36 -21.79
C ARG A 11 13.66 -19.04 -20.42
N SER A 12 14.66 -19.85 -20.10
CA SER A 12 14.77 -20.40 -18.74
C SER A 12 15.73 -19.54 -17.91
N GLY A 13 15.26 -19.00 -16.78
CA GLY A 13 16.08 -18.18 -15.87
C GLY A 13 17.40 -18.86 -15.45
N ARG A 14 17.46 -20.20 -15.50
CA ARG A 14 18.67 -21.01 -15.24
C ARG A 14 19.84 -20.70 -16.17
N TRP A 15 19.63 -20.70 -17.49
CA TRP A 15 20.73 -20.49 -18.43
C TRP A 15 21.25 -19.06 -18.37
N VAL A 16 20.36 -18.09 -18.15
CA VAL A 16 20.76 -16.69 -17.93
C VAL A 16 21.62 -16.57 -16.68
N SER A 17 21.20 -17.18 -15.56
CA SER A 17 21.99 -17.21 -14.32
C SER A 17 23.34 -17.91 -14.50
N PHE A 18 23.36 -19.07 -15.17
CA PHE A 18 24.59 -19.82 -15.41
C PHE A 18 25.60 -19.04 -16.27
N VAL A 19 25.14 -18.47 -17.39
CA VAL A 19 26.01 -17.66 -18.27
C VAL A 19 26.48 -16.40 -17.55
N MET A 20 25.62 -15.77 -16.75
CA MET A 20 25.98 -14.64 -15.90
C MET A 20 27.12 -15.00 -14.93
N LEU A 21 27.04 -16.14 -14.23
CA LEU A 21 28.09 -16.58 -13.30
C LEU A 21 29.37 -17.01 -14.02
N LEU A 22 29.26 -17.60 -15.21
CA LEU A 22 30.41 -17.97 -16.04
C LEU A 22 31.17 -16.73 -16.50
N LEU A 23 30.48 -15.69 -16.96
CA LEU A 23 31.11 -14.41 -17.31
C LEU A 23 31.82 -13.77 -16.12
N LEU A 24 31.24 -13.87 -14.92
CA LEU A 24 31.90 -13.41 -13.70
C LEU A 24 33.19 -14.18 -13.44
N GLN A 25 33.18 -15.53 -13.54
CA GLN A 25 34.37 -16.35 -13.36
C GLN A 25 35.49 -15.99 -14.35
N VAL A 26 35.14 -15.85 -15.63
CA VAL A 26 36.10 -15.49 -16.68
C VAL A 26 36.65 -14.09 -16.43
N ALA A 27 35.82 -13.12 -16.06
CA ALA A 27 36.28 -11.77 -15.73
C ALA A 27 37.24 -11.77 -14.52
N LEU A 28 36.98 -12.60 -13.52
CA LEU A 28 37.86 -12.75 -12.36
C LEU A 28 39.22 -13.33 -12.76
N TRP A 29 39.26 -14.37 -13.57
CA TRP A 29 40.50 -14.97 -14.09
C TRP A 29 41.35 -14.01 -14.92
N LEU A 30 40.71 -13.15 -15.73
CA LEU A 30 41.46 -12.15 -16.52
C LEU A 30 42.05 -11.04 -15.64
N GLY A 31 41.52 -10.85 -14.42
CA GLY A 31 41.89 -9.77 -13.51
C GLY A 31 41.26 -8.43 -13.88
N ILE A 32 40.93 -7.61 -12.88
CA ILE A 32 40.24 -6.32 -13.07
C ILE A 32 41.07 -5.33 -13.92
N ASP A 33 42.40 -5.45 -13.89
CA ASP A 33 43.33 -4.58 -14.61
C ASP A 33 43.37 -4.86 -16.13
N ASN A 34 42.81 -5.98 -16.57
CA ASN A 34 42.80 -6.36 -17.98
C ASN A 34 41.66 -5.65 -18.74
N SER A 35 41.98 -5.10 -19.92
CA SER A 35 41.03 -4.38 -20.78
C SER A 35 39.77 -5.19 -21.14
N TRP A 36 39.87 -6.52 -21.13
CA TRP A 36 38.75 -7.43 -21.43
C TRP A 36 37.83 -7.70 -20.23
N ALA A 37 38.24 -7.44 -19.00
CA ALA A 37 37.41 -7.71 -17.81
C ALA A 37 36.19 -6.78 -17.73
N LYS A 38 36.35 -5.50 -18.09
CA LYS A 38 35.26 -4.51 -18.10
C LYS A 38 34.10 -4.87 -19.04
N PRO A 39 34.32 -5.21 -20.34
CA PRO A 39 33.22 -5.62 -21.22
C PRO A 39 32.57 -6.94 -20.79
N LEU A 40 33.32 -7.89 -20.21
CA LEU A 40 32.77 -9.12 -19.63
C LEU A 40 31.83 -8.82 -18.44
N LEU A 41 32.24 -7.90 -17.55
CA LEU A 41 31.41 -7.47 -16.41
C LEU A 41 30.20 -6.65 -16.84
N LEU A 42 30.31 -5.84 -17.91
CA LEU A 42 29.17 -5.17 -18.51
C LEU A 42 28.16 -6.18 -19.07
N ALA A 43 28.63 -7.23 -19.76
CA ALA A 43 27.77 -8.31 -20.24
C ALA A 43 27.12 -9.09 -19.09
N HIS A 44 27.87 -9.35 -18.01
CA HIS A 44 27.34 -9.93 -16.77
C HIS A 44 26.21 -9.06 -16.17
N LEU A 45 26.41 -7.75 -16.10
CA LEU A 45 25.40 -6.82 -15.59
C LEU A 45 24.16 -6.77 -16.49
N GLY A 46 24.33 -6.81 -17.81
CA GLY A 46 23.21 -6.91 -18.75
C GLY A 46 22.39 -8.19 -18.56
N LEU A 47 23.05 -9.33 -18.39
CA LEU A 47 22.39 -10.61 -18.09
C LEU A 47 21.72 -10.60 -16.71
N PHE A 48 22.31 -9.92 -15.72
CA PHE A 48 21.68 -9.74 -14.42
C PHE A 48 20.36 -8.98 -14.51
N LEU A 49 20.31 -7.88 -15.27
CA LEU A 49 19.07 -7.12 -15.51
C LEU A 49 18.00 -7.95 -16.23
N MET A 50 18.41 -8.90 -17.08
CA MET A 50 17.48 -9.86 -17.70
C MET A 50 17.02 -10.95 -16.73
N TRP A 51 17.88 -11.34 -15.79
CA TRP A 51 17.60 -12.39 -14.80
C TRP A 51 16.70 -11.90 -13.65
N GLN A 52 16.85 -10.63 -13.23
CA GLN A 52 16.01 -10.06 -12.19
C GLN A 52 14.72 -9.48 -12.81
N PRO A 53 13.52 -9.89 -12.37
CA PRO A 53 12.27 -9.26 -12.77
C PRO A 53 12.09 -7.94 -12.01
N LEU A 54 13.02 -6.99 -12.20
CA LEU A 54 12.84 -5.59 -11.78
C LEU A 54 11.73 -4.91 -12.59
N TRP A 55 11.25 -5.58 -13.63
CA TRP A 55 10.32 -5.07 -14.60
C TRP A 55 8.98 -5.81 -14.48
N ASN A 56 8.06 -5.25 -13.69
CA ASN A 56 6.66 -5.62 -13.80
C ASN A 56 6.24 -5.38 -15.24
N ARG A 57 5.77 -6.42 -15.94
CA ARG A 57 5.33 -6.33 -17.35
C ARG A 57 4.24 -5.29 -17.59
N GLU A 58 3.62 -4.80 -16.51
CA GLU A 58 2.51 -3.85 -16.54
C GLU A 58 2.95 -2.38 -16.46
N VAL A 59 4.19 -2.09 -16.06
CA VAL A 59 4.71 -0.71 -15.99
C VAL A 59 5.62 -0.44 -17.18
N LYS A 60 5.16 0.39 -18.12
CA LYS A 60 6.02 0.93 -19.19
C LYS A 60 7.13 1.75 -18.52
N LEU A 61 8.40 1.35 -18.66
CA LEU A 61 9.47 2.20 -18.14
C LEU A 61 9.44 3.54 -18.87
N SER A 62 9.52 4.58 -18.05
CA SER A 62 9.97 5.89 -18.52
C SER A 62 11.37 5.75 -19.11
N TRP A 63 11.57 6.35 -20.28
CA TRP A 63 12.87 6.48 -20.94
C TRP A 63 13.96 6.99 -19.97
N ILE A 64 13.57 7.86 -19.04
CA ILE A 64 14.45 8.45 -18.03
C ILE A 64 15.00 7.39 -17.07
N SER A 65 14.18 6.41 -16.67
CA SER A 65 14.60 5.34 -15.76
C SER A 65 15.55 4.34 -16.44
N SER A 66 15.36 4.07 -17.74
CA SER A 66 16.30 3.24 -18.50
C SER A 66 17.65 3.93 -18.65
N VAL A 67 17.65 5.22 -18.98
CA VAL A 67 18.88 6.02 -19.11
C VAL A 67 19.60 6.15 -17.78
N SER A 68 18.90 6.34 -16.66
CA SER A 68 19.52 6.44 -15.34
C SER A 68 20.18 5.14 -14.90
N ILE A 69 19.54 3.98 -15.13
CA ILE A 69 20.13 2.67 -14.83
C ILE A 69 21.40 2.46 -15.67
N ILE A 70 21.34 2.74 -16.98
CA ILE A 70 22.50 2.62 -17.86
C ILE A 70 23.62 3.55 -17.41
N ALA A 71 23.31 4.80 -17.05
CA ALA A 71 24.28 5.76 -16.56
C ALA A 71 24.96 5.28 -15.26
N ILE A 72 24.17 4.80 -14.28
CA ILE A 72 24.71 4.25 -13.02
C ILE A 72 25.63 3.06 -13.30
N CYS A 73 25.23 2.16 -14.20
CA CYS A 73 26.04 0.99 -14.55
C CYS A 73 27.34 1.38 -15.26
N LEU A 74 27.29 2.38 -16.16
CA LEU A 74 28.47 2.89 -16.84
C LEU A 74 29.43 3.57 -15.86
N THR A 75 28.90 4.38 -14.93
CA THR A 75 29.70 5.01 -13.86
C THR A 75 30.36 3.96 -12.95
N ALA A 76 29.61 2.92 -12.56
CA ALA A 76 30.15 1.81 -11.77
C ALA A 76 31.28 1.06 -12.48
N LEU A 77 31.19 0.91 -13.82
CA LEU A 77 32.25 0.30 -14.64
C LEU A 77 33.48 1.20 -14.81
N LEU A 78 33.30 2.52 -14.84
CA LEU A 78 34.40 3.48 -14.90
C LEU A 78 35.20 3.51 -13.58
N TRP A 79 34.52 3.37 -12.44
CA TRP A 79 35.11 3.26 -11.10
C TRP A 79 35.31 1.82 -10.63
N LEU A 80 35.34 0.87 -11.56
CA LEU A 80 35.49 -0.54 -11.23
C LEU A 80 36.80 -0.78 -10.46
N ASN A 81 36.66 -1.16 -9.20
CA ASN A 81 37.74 -1.60 -8.33
C ASN A 81 37.28 -2.86 -7.57
N TRP A 82 38.20 -3.48 -6.82
CA TRP A 82 37.89 -4.67 -6.02
C TRP A 82 36.80 -4.42 -4.97
N TRP A 83 36.67 -3.19 -4.44
CA TRP A 83 35.62 -2.83 -3.47
C TRP A 83 34.23 -2.85 -4.09
N VAL A 84 34.07 -2.26 -5.27
CA VAL A 84 32.81 -2.26 -6.03
C VAL A 84 32.44 -3.69 -6.41
N LEU A 85 33.41 -4.52 -6.79
CA LEU A 85 33.18 -5.92 -7.11
C LEU A 85 32.76 -6.74 -5.87
N ALA A 86 33.41 -6.52 -4.72
CA ALA A 86 33.04 -7.16 -3.46
C ALA A 86 31.62 -6.76 -3.01
N PHE A 87 31.28 -5.48 -3.13
CA PHE A 87 29.93 -4.97 -2.86
C PHE A 87 28.90 -5.59 -3.80
N TRP A 88 29.20 -5.63 -5.11
CA TRP A 88 28.34 -6.22 -6.13
C TRP A 88 28.08 -7.70 -5.88
N VAL A 89 29.11 -8.50 -5.66
CA VAL A 89 28.99 -9.94 -5.40
C VAL A 89 28.30 -10.23 -4.07
N SER A 90 28.54 -9.42 -3.03
CA SER A 90 27.80 -9.49 -1.76
C SER A 90 26.32 -9.20 -1.96
N GLY A 91 25.99 -8.18 -2.77
CA GLY A 91 24.61 -7.85 -3.15
C GLY A 91 23.93 -8.96 -3.96
N LEU A 92 24.64 -9.57 -4.91
CA LEU A 92 24.15 -10.72 -5.67
C LEU A 92 23.86 -11.92 -4.76
N PHE A 93 24.76 -12.24 -3.83
CA PHE A 93 24.53 -13.32 -2.86
C PHE A 93 23.35 -12.99 -1.94
N ALA A 94 23.23 -11.76 -1.44
CA ALA A 94 22.08 -11.31 -0.66
C ALA A 94 20.76 -11.47 -1.42
N LEU A 95 20.72 -11.05 -2.69
CA LEU A 95 19.54 -11.10 -3.54
C LEU A 95 19.13 -12.54 -3.89
N VAL A 96 20.08 -13.38 -4.29
CA VAL A 96 19.84 -14.80 -4.56
C VAL A 96 19.38 -15.51 -3.29
N GLY A 97 20.02 -15.21 -2.15
CA GLY A 97 19.69 -15.78 -0.86
C GLY A 97 18.30 -15.43 -0.35
N GLY A 98 17.84 -14.20 -0.60
CA GLY A 98 16.47 -13.77 -0.31
C GLY A 98 15.40 -14.61 -1.01
N ARG A 99 15.72 -15.21 -2.17
CA ARG A 99 14.83 -16.13 -2.89
C ARG A 99 14.86 -17.55 -2.33
N VAL A 100 15.99 -18.03 -1.79
CA VAL A 100 16.12 -19.44 -1.32
C VAL A 100 15.12 -19.82 -0.23
N PHE A 101 14.71 -18.84 0.59
CA PHE A 101 13.76 -19.05 1.69
C PHE A 101 12.29 -18.98 1.25
N ALA A 102 12.01 -18.62 0.00
CA ALA A 102 10.69 -18.75 -0.60
C ALA A 102 10.37 -20.23 -0.91
N PHE A 103 9.09 -20.59 -0.90
CA PHE A 103 8.63 -21.98 -1.02
C PHE A 103 8.86 -22.56 -2.44
N TYR A 104 10.10 -22.92 -2.76
CA TYR A 104 10.48 -23.58 -4.02
C TYR A 104 10.51 -25.11 -3.91
N PRO A 105 10.29 -25.84 -5.02
CA PRO A 105 10.53 -27.28 -5.09
C PRO A 105 11.99 -27.62 -4.74
N ARG A 106 12.19 -28.81 -4.14
CA ARG A 106 13.47 -29.24 -3.52
C ARG A 106 14.69 -29.02 -4.43
N TRP A 107 14.57 -29.32 -5.72
CA TRP A 107 15.66 -29.18 -6.70
C TRP A 107 16.01 -27.74 -7.05
N GLN A 108 15.02 -26.84 -7.14
CA GLN A 108 15.24 -25.42 -7.38
C GLN A 108 15.92 -24.77 -6.16
N ARG A 109 15.52 -25.15 -4.94
CA ARG A 109 16.20 -24.74 -3.71
C ARG A 109 17.67 -25.17 -3.69
N ILE A 110 17.96 -26.42 -4.07
CA ILE A 110 19.33 -26.93 -4.18
C ILE A 110 20.13 -26.10 -5.20
N SER A 111 19.59 -25.84 -6.39
CA SER A 111 20.28 -25.02 -7.41
C SER A 111 20.63 -23.62 -6.89
N HIS A 112 19.72 -22.94 -6.19
CA HIS A 112 20.02 -21.62 -5.64
C HIS A 112 21.02 -21.68 -4.48
N LEU A 113 20.97 -22.71 -3.63
CA LEU A 113 21.99 -22.95 -2.60
C LEU A 113 23.39 -23.17 -3.19
N TRP A 114 23.48 -23.83 -4.35
CA TRP A 114 24.75 -23.96 -5.07
C TRP A 114 25.25 -22.63 -5.64
N VAL A 115 24.38 -21.80 -6.21
CA VAL A 115 24.75 -20.44 -6.63
C VAL A 115 25.24 -19.61 -5.44
N MET A 116 24.56 -19.70 -4.30
CA MET A 116 24.99 -19.05 -3.06
C MET A 116 26.37 -19.53 -2.64
N THR A 117 26.59 -20.85 -2.62
CA THR A 117 27.87 -21.44 -2.24
C THR A 117 28.99 -20.99 -3.19
N TYR A 118 28.72 -20.92 -4.49
CA TYR A 118 29.64 -20.39 -5.49
C TYR A 118 30.01 -18.93 -5.20
N LEU A 119 29.00 -18.05 -5.03
CA LEU A 119 29.23 -16.63 -4.80
C LEU A 119 29.96 -16.38 -3.47
N LEU A 120 29.64 -17.13 -2.42
CA LEU A 120 30.36 -17.06 -1.14
C LEU A 120 31.81 -17.51 -1.29
N ALA A 121 32.06 -18.60 -2.02
CA ALA A 121 33.42 -19.10 -2.28
C ALA A 121 34.24 -18.10 -3.09
N VAL A 122 33.67 -17.52 -4.15
CA VAL A 122 34.31 -16.46 -4.94
C VAL A 122 34.63 -15.24 -4.05
N LEU A 123 33.69 -14.82 -3.22
CA LEU A 123 33.84 -13.66 -2.37
C LEU A 123 34.93 -13.86 -1.30
N LEU A 124 34.90 -14.99 -0.59
CA LEU A 124 35.84 -15.29 0.48
C LEU A 124 37.21 -15.72 -0.05
N LEU A 125 37.28 -16.49 -1.12
CA LEU A 125 38.52 -17.13 -1.53
C LEU A 125 39.27 -16.42 -2.66
N TYR A 126 38.59 -15.56 -3.42
CA TYR A 126 39.21 -14.82 -4.53
C TYR A 126 39.15 -13.31 -4.31
N ILE A 127 37.96 -12.74 -4.13
CA ILE A 127 37.78 -11.28 -4.08
C ILE A 127 38.40 -10.69 -2.81
N THR A 128 38.13 -11.27 -1.63
CA THR A 128 38.64 -10.73 -0.35
C THR A 128 40.18 -10.76 -0.28
N PRO A 129 40.87 -11.85 -0.65
CA PRO A 129 42.33 -11.87 -0.71
C PRO A 129 42.96 -10.79 -1.59
N GLU A 130 42.41 -10.60 -2.80
CA GLU A 130 42.89 -9.59 -3.75
C GLU A 130 42.55 -8.17 -3.27
N LEU A 131 41.38 -7.99 -2.65
CA LEU A 131 40.94 -6.71 -2.08
C LEU A 131 41.92 -6.16 -1.05
N PHE A 132 42.45 -7.04 -0.19
CA PHE A 132 43.40 -6.68 0.87
C PHE A 132 44.86 -7.00 0.54
N LYS A 133 45.15 -7.46 -0.68
CA LYS A 133 46.50 -7.83 -1.16
C LYS A 133 47.25 -8.73 -0.18
N LEU A 134 46.57 -9.77 0.31
CA LEU A 134 47.10 -10.63 1.36
C LEU A 134 48.31 -11.44 0.88
N GLN A 135 49.48 -11.19 1.46
CA GLN A 135 50.72 -11.92 1.18
C GLN A 135 50.75 -13.19 2.04
N GLY A 136 50.43 -14.34 1.44
CA GLY A 136 50.38 -15.62 2.15
C GLY A 136 49.62 -16.75 1.45
N PHE A 137 49.18 -16.54 0.20
CA PHE A 137 48.64 -17.61 -0.62
C PHE A 137 49.80 -18.44 -1.16
N ASP A 138 50.03 -19.60 -0.56
CA ASP A 138 50.89 -20.63 -1.14
C ASP A 138 50.44 -20.94 -2.57
N THR A 139 51.41 -21.18 -3.45
CA THR A 139 51.16 -21.48 -4.88
C THR A 139 50.20 -22.65 -5.08
N THR A 140 50.20 -23.62 -4.17
CA THR A 140 49.30 -24.76 -4.14
C THR A 140 47.85 -24.39 -3.83
N ALA A 141 47.62 -23.45 -2.91
CA ALA A 141 46.29 -22.96 -2.57
C ALA A 141 45.68 -22.17 -3.73
N ARG A 142 46.49 -21.38 -4.45
CA ARG A 142 46.04 -20.64 -5.64
C ARG A 142 45.63 -21.58 -6.78
N VAL A 143 46.40 -22.63 -7.05
CA VAL A 143 46.02 -23.66 -8.05
C VAL A 143 44.72 -24.38 -7.66
N LEU A 144 44.54 -24.69 -6.38
CA LEU A 144 43.31 -25.33 -5.89
C LEU A 144 42.10 -24.41 -6.06
N LEU A 145 42.27 -23.10 -5.89
CA LEU A 145 41.23 -22.09 -6.11
C LEU A 145 40.88 -21.92 -7.58
N ASP A 146 41.89 -21.86 -8.43
CA ASP A 146 41.73 -21.72 -9.87
C ASP A 146 41.00 -22.91 -10.49
N ILE A 147 41.19 -24.13 -9.96
CA ILE A 147 40.50 -25.33 -10.43
C ILE A 147 39.17 -25.55 -9.68
N GLY A 148 39.11 -25.28 -8.38
CA GLY A 148 37.97 -25.55 -7.53
C GLY A 148 36.73 -24.70 -7.85
N LEU A 149 36.92 -23.41 -8.14
CA LEU A 149 35.81 -22.50 -8.46
C LEU A 149 35.09 -22.87 -9.78
N PRO A 150 35.78 -23.18 -10.89
CA PRO A 150 35.14 -23.67 -12.12
C PRO A 150 34.44 -25.02 -11.94
N VAL A 151 35.00 -25.94 -11.16
CA VAL A 151 34.37 -27.24 -10.89
C VAL A 151 33.01 -27.03 -10.22
N LEU A 152 32.91 -26.08 -9.30
CA LEU A 152 31.65 -25.75 -8.62
C LEU A 152 30.60 -25.19 -9.59
N LEU A 153 31.02 -24.39 -10.59
CA LEU A 153 30.14 -23.97 -11.69
C LEU A 153 29.72 -25.14 -12.59
N ILE A 154 30.63 -26.04 -12.92
CA ILE A 154 30.30 -27.22 -13.76
C ILE A 154 29.25 -28.07 -13.06
N VAL A 155 29.38 -28.30 -11.76
CA VAL A 155 28.38 -29.04 -10.95
C VAL A 155 27.00 -28.35 -11.02
N LEU A 156 26.95 -27.02 -10.98
CA LEU A 156 25.71 -26.25 -11.13
C LEU A 156 25.00 -26.52 -12.48
N ALA A 157 25.74 -26.79 -13.55
CA ALA A 157 25.18 -27.07 -14.88
C ALA A 157 24.40 -28.41 -14.93
N PHE A 158 24.79 -29.39 -14.10
CA PHE A 158 24.22 -30.74 -14.06
C PHE A 158 23.00 -30.88 -13.14
N ILE A 159 22.68 -29.89 -12.33
CA ILE A 159 21.53 -29.96 -11.41
C ILE A 159 20.23 -29.82 -12.21
N PRO A 160 19.28 -30.77 -12.08
CA PRO A 160 17.97 -30.66 -12.72
C PRO A 160 17.17 -29.55 -12.03
N VAL A 161 16.61 -28.62 -12.79
CA VAL A 161 15.78 -27.52 -12.26
C VAL A 161 14.45 -27.54 -13.00
N GLU A 162 13.36 -27.69 -12.23
CA GLU A 162 11.99 -27.61 -12.73
C GLU A 162 11.73 -26.19 -13.28
N ARG A 163 10.85 -26.06 -14.30
CA ARG A 163 10.55 -24.75 -14.87
C ARG A 163 10.01 -23.82 -13.79
N GLU A 164 10.69 -22.69 -13.61
CA GLU A 164 10.28 -21.62 -12.70
C GLU A 164 8.91 -21.10 -13.14
N HIS A 165 7.88 -21.38 -12.34
CA HIS A 165 6.54 -20.82 -12.56
C HIS A 165 6.61 -19.31 -12.33
N ILE A 166 6.36 -18.55 -13.39
CA ILE A 166 6.45 -17.09 -13.45
C ILE A 166 5.38 -16.39 -12.57
N ASP A 167 4.48 -17.15 -11.94
CA ASP A 167 3.31 -16.64 -11.21
C ASP A 167 3.57 -16.27 -9.75
N SER A 168 4.82 -16.29 -9.28
CA SER A 168 5.13 -15.75 -7.96
C SER A 168 5.86 -14.43 -8.09
N GLU A 169 5.09 -13.34 -8.16
CA GLU A 169 5.48 -12.02 -7.61
C GLU A 169 5.69 -12.14 -6.09
N GLN A 170 6.51 -13.09 -5.65
CA GLN A 170 6.96 -13.14 -4.27
C GLN A 170 8.05 -12.09 -4.15
N ALA A 171 7.62 -10.93 -3.66
CA ALA A 171 8.48 -9.83 -3.26
C ALA A 171 9.68 -10.42 -2.51
N VAL A 172 10.87 -10.23 -3.08
CA VAL A 172 12.12 -10.54 -2.39
C VAL A 172 12.07 -9.81 -1.06
N ASP A 173 12.03 -10.54 0.04
CA ASP A 173 11.89 -9.92 1.35
C ASP A 173 13.14 -9.09 1.63
N PHE A 174 12.96 -7.77 1.58
CA PHE A 174 14.02 -6.78 1.75
C PHE A 174 14.77 -6.99 3.07
N VAL A 175 14.07 -7.41 4.12
CA VAL A 175 14.68 -7.67 5.44
C VAL A 175 15.66 -8.83 5.34
N TYR A 176 15.31 -9.92 4.64
CA TYR A 176 16.24 -11.05 4.45
C TYR A 176 17.44 -10.66 3.60
N VAL A 177 17.25 -9.89 2.52
CA VAL A 177 18.38 -9.42 1.68
C VAL A 177 19.34 -8.57 2.52
N VAL A 178 18.84 -7.59 3.26
CA VAL A 178 19.67 -6.73 4.12
C VAL A 178 20.36 -7.54 5.21
N LEU A 179 19.65 -8.45 5.87
CA LEU A 179 20.21 -9.31 6.91
C LEU A 179 21.34 -10.19 6.36
N LEU A 180 21.12 -10.80 5.20
CA LEU A 180 22.07 -11.70 4.56
C LEU A 180 23.30 -10.94 4.06
N PHE A 181 23.11 -9.74 3.51
CA PHE A 181 24.19 -8.82 3.16
C PHE A 181 25.03 -8.43 4.40
N MET A 182 24.37 -8.04 5.49
CA MET A 182 25.04 -7.69 6.75
C MET A 182 25.82 -8.88 7.33
N LEU A 183 25.27 -10.09 7.21
CA LEU A 183 25.90 -11.31 7.67
C LEU A 183 27.21 -11.60 6.92
N ILE A 184 27.22 -11.43 5.59
CA ILE A 184 28.45 -11.53 4.79
C ILE A 184 29.44 -10.43 5.17
N ALA A 185 28.98 -9.19 5.30
CA ALA A 185 29.84 -8.06 5.64
C ALA A 185 30.52 -8.30 7.00
N LEU A 186 29.74 -8.78 7.99
CA LEU A 186 30.25 -9.20 9.29
C LEU A 186 31.23 -10.37 9.17
N LEU A 187 30.98 -11.33 8.28
CA LEU A 187 31.88 -12.45 8.05
C LEU A 187 33.22 -11.99 7.46
N ILE A 188 33.22 -11.12 6.45
CA ILE A 188 34.43 -10.57 5.84
C ILE A 188 35.21 -9.72 6.86
N LEU A 189 34.54 -8.74 7.49
CA LEU A 189 35.18 -7.89 8.49
C LEU A 189 35.68 -8.70 9.69
N GLY A 190 34.90 -9.68 10.15
CA GLY A 190 35.29 -10.61 11.21
C GLY A 190 36.54 -11.41 10.85
N SER A 191 36.60 -11.91 9.61
CA SER A 191 37.77 -12.64 9.11
C SER A 191 39.02 -11.77 9.10
N LEU A 192 38.89 -10.51 8.68
CA LEU A 192 39.99 -9.55 8.72
C LEU A 192 40.38 -9.19 10.15
N ALA A 193 39.41 -8.98 11.05
CA ALA A 193 39.67 -8.69 12.44
C ALA A 193 40.41 -9.83 13.15
N PHE A 194 40.02 -11.08 12.91
CA PHE A 194 40.76 -12.24 13.44
C PHE A 194 42.15 -12.36 12.82
N MET A 195 42.30 -12.09 11.52
CA MET A 195 43.60 -12.10 10.87
C MET A 195 44.54 -11.04 11.47
N THR A 196 44.05 -9.81 11.71
CA THR A 196 44.87 -8.70 12.22
C THR A 196 45.15 -8.80 13.72
N LEU A 197 44.17 -9.22 14.53
CA LEU A 197 44.30 -9.31 15.98
C LEU A 197 44.96 -10.59 16.46
N ALA A 198 44.68 -11.73 15.82
CA ALA A 198 45.25 -13.02 16.23
C ALA A 198 46.53 -13.39 15.47
N HIS A 199 46.92 -12.61 14.45
CA HIS A 199 48.07 -12.89 13.56
C HIS A 199 48.03 -14.28 12.93
N VAL A 200 46.82 -14.74 12.62
CA VAL A 200 46.54 -16.05 12.05
C VAL A 200 46.42 -15.94 10.52
N GLY A 201 46.74 -17.02 9.79
CA GLY A 201 46.58 -17.07 8.34
C GLY A 201 45.13 -16.83 7.90
N TYR A 202 44.94 -16.25 6.72
CA TYR A 202 43.62 -15.82 6.23
C TYR A 202 42.57 -16.95 6.24
N PHE A 203 42.91 -18.13 5.75
CA PHE A 203 41.99 -19.28 5.72
C PHE A 203 41.52 -19.70 7.11
N GLU A 204 42.43 -19.70 8.09
CA GLU A 204 42.10 -20.04 9.47
C GLU A 204 41.25 -18.92 10.12
N ALA A 205 41.51 -17.66 9.80
CA ALA A 205 40.67 -16.54 10.25
C ALA A 205 39.24 -16.60 9.68
N VAL A 206 39.09 -16.96 8.40
CA VAL A 206 37.78 -17.22 7.78
C VAL A 206 37.05 -18.36 8.49
N LEU A 207 37.74 -19.49 8.73
CA LEU A 207 37.13 -20.65 9.40
C LEU A 207 36.66 -20.31 10.82
N ARG A 208 37.48 -19.59 11.59
CA ARG A 208 37.12 -19.10 12.93
C ARG A 208 35.91 -18.16 12.87
N SER A 209 35.86 -17.27 11.87
CA SER A 209 34.75 -16.33 11.70
C SER A 209 33.44 -17.03 11.35
N VAL A 210 33.48 -18.00 10.44
CA VAL A 210 32.32 -18.87 10.13
C VAL A 210 31.87 -19.60 11.38
N PHE A 211 32.78 -20.13 12.18
CA PHE A 211 32.45 -20.87 13.40
C PHE A 211 31.80 -19.98 14.47
N VAL A 212 32.37 -18.80 14.74
CA VAL A 212 31.79 -17.81 15.66
C VAL A 212 30.42 -17.37 15.18
N LEU A 213 30.27 -17.11 13.89
CA LEU A 213 28.99 -16.71 13.29
C LEU A 213 27.95 -17.84 13.38
N ALA A 214 28.35 -19.09 13.14
CA ALA A 214 27.48 -20.25 13.28
C ALA A 214 27.01 -20.43 14.72
N ILE A 215 27.91 -20.27 15.71
CA ILE A 215 27.54 -20.30 17.14
C ILE A 215 26.58 -19.15 17.45
N ALA A 216 26.87 -17.93 17.01
CA ALA A 216 26.01 -16.78 17.26
C ALA A 216 24.62 -16.98 16.67
N LEU A 217 24.52 -17.47 15.43
CA LEU A 217 23.25 -17.81 14.78
C LEU A 217 22.53 -18.98 15.46
N PHE A 218 23.26 -19.98 15.93
CA PHE A 218 22.68 -21.11 16.67
C PHE A 218 22.09 -20.64 18.00
N VAL A 219 22.84 -19.85 18.78
CA VAL A 219 22.37 -19.24 20.03
C VAL A 219 21.15 -18.38 19.74
N LEU A 220 21.19 -17.53 18.72
CA LEU A 220 20.06 -16.69 18.32
C LEU A 220 18.84 -17.54 17.94
N GLY A 221 19.03 -18.63 17.18
CA GLY A 221 17.96 -19.56 16.79
C GLY A 221 17.33 -20.27 17.99
N VAL A 222 18.15 -20.71 18.95
CA VAL A 222 17.68 -21.32 20.21
C VAL A 222 16.93 -20.29 21.06
N LEU A 223 17.41 -19.05 21.15
CA LEU A 223 16.72 -17.96 21.85
C LEU A 223 15.42 -17.53 21.15
N TRP A 224 15.32 -17.73 19.84
CA TRP A 224 14.13 -17.41 19.04
C TRP A 224 13.00 -18.42 19.27
N ASN A 225 13.30 -19.72 19.35
CA ASN A 225 12.30 -20.77 19.62
C ASN A 225 12.75 -21.70 20.76
N PRO A 226 12.78 -21.21 22.02
CA PRO A 226 13.20 -22.03 23.14
C PRO A 226 12.15 -23.12 23.40
N HIS A 227 12.54 -24.37 23.17
CA HIS A 227 11.72 -25.54 23.51
C HIS A 227 11.65 -25.80 25.03
N MET A 228 12.36 -25.03 25.84
CA MET A 228 12.57 -25.23 27.29
C MET A 228 11.82 -24.19 28.15
N GLY A 229 10.50 -24.05 27.97
CA GLY A 229 9.61 -23.33 28.90
C GLY A 229 9.81 -21.81 29.08
N PHE A 230 10.87 -21.22 28.51
CA PHE A 230 11.08 -19.77 28.49
C PHE A 230 10.18 -19.12 27.44
N SER A 231 9.48 -18.05 27.80
CA SER A 231 8.83 -17.16 26.83
C SER A 231 9.91 -16.42 26.04
N GLY A 232 10.42 -17.02 24.96
CA GLY A 232 11.56 -16.53 24.18
C GLY A 232 11.39 -15.15 23.53
N LEU A 233 12.43 -14.72 22.80
CA LEU A 233 12.43 -13.45 22.06
C LEU A 233 11.25 -13.34 21.09
N ARG A 234 10.79 -14.48 20.54
CA ARG A 234 9.59 -14.54 19.70
C ARG A 234 8.35 -14.02 20.39
N THR A 235 8.12 -14.27 21.68
CA THR A 235 6.92 -13.78 22.38
C THR A 235 7.01 -12.27 22.66
N GLY A 236 8.21 -11.73 22.86
CA GLY A 236 8.45 -10.29 22.99
C GLY A 236 8.24 -9.55 21.67
N PHE A 237 8.82 -10.06 20.58
CA PHE A 237 8.67 -9.49 19.24
C PHE A 237 7.27 -9.72 18.66
N SER A 238 6.67 -10.90 18.89
CA SER A 238 5.29 -11.20 18.53
C SER A 238 4.33 -10.26 19.26
N ARG A 239 4.47 -10.05 20.57
CA ARG A 239 3.65 -9.05 21.28
C ARG A 239 3.90 -7.63 20.76
N TYR A 240 5.13 -7.26 20.44
CA TYR A 240 5.45 -5.95 19.88
C TYR A 240 4.80 -5.72 18.50
N VAL A 241 4.95 -6.66 17.57
CA VAL A 241 4.42 -6.56 16.20
C VAL A 241 2.90 -6.78 16.16
N LEU A 242 2.37 -7.76 16.88
CA LEU A 242 0.92 -8.05 16.93
C LEU A 242 0.13 -7.09 17.82
N SER A 243 0.74 -6.37 18.76
CA SER A 243 -0.02 -5.35 19.50
C SER A 243 -0.25 -4.07 18.70
N ILE A 244 0.54 -3.84 17.63
CA ILE A 244 0.57 -2.56 16.93
C ILE A 244 0.15 -2.65 15.47
N GLY A 245 0.51 -3.71 14.72
CA GLY A 245 0.21 -3.80 13.29
C GLY A 245 -1.21 -4.27 12.96
N THR A 246 -1.53 -5.52 13.27
CA THR A 246 -2.79 -6.15 12.83
C THR A 246 -4.06 -5.64 13.54
N PRO A 247 -4.06 -5.31 14.85
CA PRO A 247 -5.25 -4.76 15.49
C PRO A 247 -5.52 -3.33 15.05
N LEU A 248 -4.48 -2.54 14.77
CA LEU A 248 -4.59 -1.18 14.26
C LEU A 248 -5.24 -1.15 12.88
N GLU A 249 -4.76 -1.99 11.96
CA GLU A 249 -5.30 -2.09 10.61
C GLU A 249 -6.78 -2.50 10.65
N GLU A 250 -7.13 -3.48 11.48
CA GLU A 250 -8.52 -3.88 11.65
C GLU A 250 -9.34 -2.74 12.27
N TRP A 251 -8.82 -2.03 13.25
CA TRP A 251 -9.51 -0.87 13.82
C TRP A 251 -9.69 0.28 12.82
N LEU A 252 -8.68 0.59 11.99
CA LEU A 252 -8.79 1.58 10.92
C LEU A 252 -9.89 1.20 9.93
N LYS A 253 -9.95 -0.08 9.55
CA LYS A 253 -11.02 -0.62 8.71
C LYS A 253 -12.39 -0.48 9.37
N GLN A 254 -12.52 -0.82 10.65
CA GLN A 254 -13.77 -0.70 11.40
C GLN A 254 -14.21 0.76 11.56
N ILE A 255 -13.28 1.70 11.78
CA ILE A 255 -13.59 3.12 11.83
C ILE A 255 -14.04 3.65 10.47
N SER A 256 -13.37 3.26 9.40
CA SER A 256 -13.78 3.65 8.05
C SER A 256 -15.21 3.17 7.74
N LEU A 257 -15.54 1.93 8.10
CA LEU A 257 -16.91 1.39 7.97
C LEU A 257 -17.91 2.13 8.86
N THR A 258 -17.54 2.43 10.10
CA THR A 258 -18.40 3.18 11.04
C THR A 258 -18.65 4.60 10.53
N ALA A 259 -17.63 5.25 9.96
CA ALA A 259 -17.76 6.57 9.34
C ALA A 259 -18.64 6.57 8.09
N GLN A 260 -18.78 5.44 7.39
CA GLN A 260 -19.72 5.33 6.26
C GLN A 260 -21.17 5.11 6.73
N GLN A 261 -21.36 4.41 7.84
CA GLN A 261 -22.69 4.08 8.36
C GLN A 261 -23.30 5.20 9.20
N GLU A 262 -22.50 5.87 10.02
CA GLU A 262 -22.95 6.94 10.90
C GLU A 262 -22.76 8.31 10.25
N HIS A 263 -23.84 9.07 10.20
CA HIS A 263 -23.86 10.43 9.69
C HIS A 263 -23.65 11.47 10.79
N ASP A 264 -24.02 11.13 12.02
CA ASP A 264 -23.92 12.03 13.16
C ASP A 264 -22.56 11.81 13.89
N PRO A 265 -21.87 12.89 14.28
CA PRO A 265 -20.54 12.84 14.89
C PRO A 265 -20.53 12.24 16.31
N ALA A 266 -21.57 12.47 17.12
CA ALA A 266 -21.67 11.91 18.47
C ALA A 266 -21.77 10.37 18.51
N PRO A 267 -22.71 9.71 17.78
CA PRO A 267 -22.75 8.25 17.72
C PRO A 267 -21.54 7.64 17.01
N PHE A 268 -20.97 8.33 16.01
CA PHE A 268 -19.70 7.93 15.41
C PHE A 268 -18.58 7.85 16.45
N LEU A 269 -18.38 8.92 17.24
CA LEU A 269 -17.33 8.99 18.25
C LEU A 269 -17.51 7.90 19.31
N HIS A 270 -18.74 7.67 19.78
CA HIS A 270 -19.02 6.63 20.76
C HIS A 270 -18.68 5.23 20.26
N ARG A 271 -19.04 4.89 19.01
CA ARG A 271 -18.69 3.58 18.43
C ARG A 271 -17.19 3.44 18.17
N ALA A 272 -16.54 4.49 17.67
CA ALA A 272 -15.10 4.50 17.48
C ALA A 272 -14.34 4.23 18.80
N MET A 273 -14.81 4.83 19.91
CA MET A 273 -14.28 4.59 21.26
C MET A 273 -14.53 3.17 21.75
N GLN A 274 -15.71 2.60 21.48
CA GLN A 274 -15.99 1.18 21.78
C GLN A 274 -15.04 0.25 21.03
N HIS A 275 -14.76 0.50 19.75
CA HIS A 275 -13.79 -0.29 19.00
C HIS A 275 -12.37 -0.13 19.54
N LEU A 276 -11.97 1.08 19.93
CA LEU A 276 -10.67 1.33 20.54
C LEU A 276 -10.52 0.63 21.90
N SER A 277 -11.58 0.57 22.70
CA SER A 277 -11.58 -0.09 24.02
C SER A 277 -11.34 -1.61 23.96
N LYS A 278 -11.60 -2.24 22.80
CA LYS A 278 -11.35 -3.67 22.59
C LYS A 278 -9.88 -4.00 22.33
N MET A 279 -9.02 -2.99 22.24
CA MET A 279 -7.58 -3.19 22.03
C MET A 279 -6.94 -3.89 23.23
N PRO A 280 -6.16 -4.98 23.02
CA PRO A 280 -5.63 -5.79 24.11
C PRO A 280 -4.59 -5.06 24.99
N TRP A 281 -4.00 -3.97 24.50
CA TRP A 281 -3.01 -3.17 25.22
C TRP A 281 -3.62 -2.05 26.08
N LEU A 282 -4.93 -1.85 25.99
CA LEU A 282 -5.63 -0.73 26.60
C LEU A 282 -6.45 -1.20 27.81
N ALA A 283 -6.27 -0.53 28.95
CA ALA A 283 -7.05 -0.80 30.16
C ALA A 283 -8.35 0.02 30.19
N GLY A 284 -8.31 1.24 29.64
CA GLY A 284 -9.45 2.14 29.55
C GLY A 284 -9.17 3.38 28.72
N ILE A 285 -10.23 4.12 28.42
CA ILE A 285 -10.23 5.36 27.64
C ILE A 285 -11.18 6.35 28.33
N ALA A 286 -10.77 7.60 28.42
CA ALA A 286 -11.66 8.72 28.64
C ALA A 286 -11.53 9.68 27.45
N TRP A 287 -12.65 10.20 26.96
CA TRP A 287 -12.65 11.21 25.90
C TRP A 287 -13.57 12.35 26.26
N GLN A 288 -13.19 13.53 25.79
CA GLN A 288 -13.97 14.74 25.92
C GLN A 288 -13.87 15.53 24.61
N ALA A 289 -15.03 15.74 24.00
CA ALA A 289 -15.24 16.53 22.79
C ALA A 289 -16.47 17.43 22.95
N ASP A 290 -16.61 18.44 22.09
CA ASP A 290 -17.73 19.40 22.11
C ASP A 290 -19.11 18.72 22.09
N GLU A 291 -19.25 17.63 21.34
CA GLU A 291 -20.53 16.96 21.08
C GLU A 291 -20.67 15.63 21.85
N GLY A 292 -19.74 15.32 22.76
CA GLY A 292 -19.83 14.11 23.58
C GLY A 292 -18.63 13.89 24.51
N HIS A 293 -18.91 13.34 25.68
CA HIS A 293 -17.90 12.89 26.64
C HIS A 293 -18.22 11.46 27.08
N GLY A 294 -17.20 10.71 27.51
CA GLY A 294 -17.42 9.38 28.03
C GLY A 294 -16.17 8.73 28.58
N THR A 295 -16.39 7.65 29.32
CA THR A 295 -15.32 6.78 29.82
C THR A 295 -15.68 5.33 29.53
N LEU A 296 -14.69 4.55 29.11
CA LEU A 296 -14.82 3.12 28.81
C LEU A 296 -13.64 2.38 29.42
N GLY A 297 -13.89 1.25 30.10
CA GLY A 297 -12.84 0.45 30.72
C GLY A 297 -12.45 0.92 32.14
N VAL A 298 -11.25 0.57 32.57
CA VAL A 298 -10.75 0.79 33.94
C VAL A 298 -9.60 1.82 33.92
N ALA A 299 -9.63 2.76 34.86
CA ALA A 299 -8.53 3.69 35.05
C ALA A 299 -7.27 2.94 35.52
N GLY A 300 -6.23 2.97 34.69
CA GLY A 300 -4.93 2.35 34.93
C GLY A 300 -3.91 3.33 35.50
N GLU A 301 -2.80 2.79 36.02
CA GLU A 301 -1.73 3.57 36.65
C GLU A 301 -0.96 4.43 35.64
N TYR A 302 -0.82 3.96 34.39
CA TYR A 302 -0.15 4.68 33.31
C TYR A 302 -1.16 5.41 32.43
N ARG A 303 -1.22 6.74 32.57
CA ARG A 303 -2.07 7.64 31.78
C ARG A 303 -1.28 8.35 30.68
N VAL A 304 -1.84 8.39 29.48
CA VAL A 304 -1.34 9.22 28.37
C VAL A 304 -2.48 10.10 27.89
N GLN A 305 -2.30 11.42 28.04
CA GLN A 305 -3.21 12.41 27.50
C GLN A 305 -2.71 12.87 26.13
N LEU A 306 -3.61 12.87 25.16
CA LEU A 306 -3.40 13.27 23.79
C LEU A 306 -4.50 14.27 23.43
N ASP A 307 -4.09 15.49 23.11
CA ASP A 307 -5.01 16.54 22.68
C ASP A 307 -4.86 16.74 21.16
N ASP A 308 -5.98 16.72 20.44
CA ASP A 308 -6.07 16.89 18.99
C ASP A 308 -7.25 17.83 18.69
N ASP A 309 -6.94 19.14 18.55
CA ASP A 309 -7.88 20.25 18.35
C ASP A 309 -9.13 20.18 19.27
N ASP A 310 -10.23 19.63 18.76
CA ASP A 310 -11.55 19.56 19.41
C ASP A 310 -11.78 18.23 20.18
N LEU A 311 -10.79 17.34 20.20
CA LEU A 311 -10.84 16.03 20.84
C LEU A 311 -9.70 15.86 21.84
N THR A 312 -10.05 15.75 23.11
CA THR A 312 -9.09 15.39 24.17
C THR A 312 -9.29 13.93 24.56
N LEU A 313 -8.23 13.15 24.47
CA LEU A 313 -8.25 11.72 24.73
C LEU A 313 -7.26 11.35 25.84
N THR A 314 -7.74 10.66 26.87
CA THR A 314 -6.91 10.07 27.92
C THR A 314 -6.95 8.55 27.81
N LEU A 315 -5.82 7.96 27.45
CA LEU A 315 -5.64 6.51 27.35
C LEU A 315 -5.04 5.97 28.65
N PHE A 316 -5.63 4.91 29.19
CA PHE A 316 -5.10 4.17 30.34
C PHE A 316 -4.50 2.85 29.87
N THR A 317 -3.26 2.61 30.25
CA THR A 317 -2.52 1.39 29.88
C THR A 317 -2.05 0.63 31.11
N GLN A 318 -1.81 -0.68 30.95
CA GLN A 318 -1.39 -1.55 32.05
C GLN A 318 0.12 -1.46 32.33
N GLN A 319 0.92 -0.91 31.41
CA GLN A 319 2.38 -0.86 31.48
C GLN A 319 2.92 0.43 30.87
N ALA A 320 4.15 0.82 31.25
CA ALA A 320 4.82 1.98 30.69
C ALA A 320 5.03 1.85 29.17
N ILE A 321 4.60 2.88 28.43
CA ILE A 321 4.61 2.91 26.96
C ILE A 321 5.95 3.42 26.45
N SER A 322 6.54 2.76 25.44
CA SER A 322 7.79 3.23 24.84
C SER A 322 7.57 4.46 23.94
N PRO A 323 8.59 5.31 23.71
CA PRO A 323 8.45 6.51 22.87
C PRO A 323 7.96 6.25 21.44
N ALA A 324 8.35 5.12 20.86
CA ALA A 324 7.88 4.71 19.53
C ALA A 324 6.37 4.41 19.53
N VAL A 325 5.85 3.77 20.57
CA VAL A 325 4.42 3.46 20.70
C VAL A 325 3.61 4.72 20.95
N LEU A 326 4.16 5.68 21.70
CA LEU A 326 3.51 6.98 21.93
C LEU A 326 3.30 7.74 20.61
N MET A 327 4.29 7.71 19.69
CA MET A 327 4.13 8.28 18.34
C MET A 327 3.02 7.61 17.53
N HIS A 328 2.89 6.29 17.62
CA HIS A 328 1.82 5.57 16.92
C HIS A 328 0.44 5.88 17.54
N MET A 329 0.35 5.97 18.87
CA MET A 329 -0.88 6.38 19.55
C MET A 329 -1.30 7.80 19.15
N ARG A 330 -0.35 8.74 19.03
CA ARG A 330 -0.62 10.08 18.50
C ARG A 330 -1.23 10.02 17.11
N LEU A 331 -0.65 9.23 16.20
CA LEU A 331 -1.16 9.09 14.85
C LEU A 331 -2.58 8.51 14.85
N LEU A 332 -2.85 7.55 15.73
CA LEU A 332 -4.16 6.91 15.89
C LEU A 332 -5.22 7.91 16.36
N VAL A 333 -4.90 8.72 17.37
CA VAL A 333 -5.77 9.81 17.84
C VAL A 333 -5.97 10.86 16.76
N HIS A 334 -4.92 11.22 16.02
CA HIS A 334 -4.99 12.21 14.95
C HIS A 334 -5.87 11.75 13.78
N VAL A 335 -5.78 10.48 13.38
CA VAL A 335 -6.67 9.91 12.35
C VAL A 335 -8.12 9.93 12.82
N LEU A 336 -8.36 9.55 14.08
CA LEU A 336 -9.70 9.61 14.67
C LEU A 336 -10.24 11.04 14.71
N GLY A 337 -9.43 12.01 15.15
CA GLY A 337 -9.79 13.42 15.18
C GLY A 337 -10.14 13.94 13.79
N HIS A 338 -9.40 13.56 12.75
CA HIS A 338 -9.74 13.87 11.37
C HIS A 338 -11.10 13.32 10.92
N PHE A 339 -11.43 12.07 11.24
CA PHE A 339 -12.75 11.52 10.91
C PHE A 339 -13.87 12.24 11.68
N TYR A 340 -13.66 12.55 12.96
CA TYR A 340 -14.63 13.30 13.77
C TYR A 340 -14.86 14.71 13.22
N GLN A 341 -13.80 15.45 12.90
CA GLN A 341 -13.88 16.77 12.28
C GLN A 341 -14.54 16.72 10.89
N ALA A 342 -14.30 15.68 10.10
CA ALA A 342 -14.97 15.48 8.82
C ALA A 342 -16.49 15.32 9.00
N LYS A 343 -16.93 14.52 9.99
CA LYS A 343 -18.35 14.32 10.30
C LYS A 343 -19.03 15.59 10.82
N ARG A 344 -18.36 16.34 11.68
CA ARG A 344 -18.86 17.64 12.16
C ARG A 344 -19.07 18.63 11.01
N ARG A 345 -18.10 18.73 10.09
CA ARG A 345 -18.22 19.57 8.89
C ARG A 345 -19.38 19.14 8.00
N GLU A 346 -19.57 17.83 7.82
CA GLU A 346 -20.68 17.28 7.05
C GLU A 346 -22.04 17.65 7.67
N GLN A 347 -22.19 17.53 8.99
CA GLN A 347 -23.40 17.92 9.70
C GLN A 347 -23.69 19.43 9.60
N GLN A 348 -22.66 20.27 9.78
CA GLN A 348 -22.78 21.72 9.64
C GLN A 348 -23.22 22.13 8.23
N LEU A 349 -22.66 21.51 7.19
CA LEU A 349 -23.08 21.74 5.81
C LEU A 349 -24.55 21.34 5.59
N ARG A 350 -24.98 20.18 6.09
CA ARG A 350 -26.37 19.72 5.99
C ARG A 350 -27.33 20.69 6.68
N GLU A 351 -26.97 21.17 7.87
CA GLU A 351 -27.79 22.12 8.62
C GLU A 351 -27.89 23.48 7.89
N MET A 352 -26.78 23.98 7.35
CA MET A 352 -26.77 25.19 6.54
C MET A 352 -27.63 25.04 5.27
N THR A 353 -27.50 23.93 4.55
CA THR A 353 -28.32 23.65 3.35
C THR A 353 -29.80 23.53 3.72
N ARG A 354 -30.12 22.87 4.84
CA ARG A 354 -31.49 22.77 5.35
C ARG A 354 -32.08 24.14 5.65
N GLN A 355 -31.36 24.99 6.38
CA GLN A 355 -31.78 26.35 6.68
C GLN A 355 -31.97 27.18 5.41
N GLN A 356 -31.03 27.11 4.47
CA GLN A 356 -31.14 27.81 3.19
C GLN A 356 -32.37 27.33 2.39
N THR A 357 -32.61 26.03 2.32
CA THR A 357 -33.77 25.45 1.62
C THR A 357 -35.09 25.92 2.24
N ILE A 358 -35.15 25.98 3.58
CA ILE A 358 -36.32 26.51 4.31
C ILE A 358 -36.50 28.00 4.01
N HIS A 359 -35.43 28.79 4.03
CA HIS A 359 -35.48 30.23 3.73
C HIS A 359 -35.90 30.49 2.27
N GLU A 360 -35.36 29.76 1.31
CA GLU A 360 -35.73 29.87 -0.11
C GLU A 360 -37.17 29.44 -0.36
N ALA A 361 -37.61 28.32 0.24
CA ALA A 361 -39.00 27.87 0.17
C ALA A 361 -39.95 28.90 0.79
N GLY A 362 -39.59 29.45 1.96
CA GLY A 362 -40.35 30.51 2.63
C GLY A 362 -40.45 31.79 1.78
N ALA A 363 -39.34 32.21 1.17
CA ALA A 363 -39.32 33.35 0.26
C ALA A 363 -40.19 33.12 -0.98
N ARG A 364 -40.12 31.93 -1.59
CA ARG A 364 -40.94 31.54 -2.74
C ARG A 364 -42.43 31.53 -2.40
N ILE A 365 -42.81 30.94 -1.26
CA ILE A 365 -44.21 30.93 -0.79
C ILE A 365 -44.71 32.36 -0.55
N THR A 366 -43.90 33.20 0.10
CA THR A 366 -44.27 34.60 0.39
C THR A 366 -44.49 35.39 -0.90
N HIS A 367 -43.63 35.19 -1.89
CA HIS A 367 -43.78 35.78 -3.21
C HIS A 367 -45.08 35.31 -3.90
N ASP A 368 -45.37 34.02 -3.87
CA ASP A 368 -46.58 33.48 -4.51
C ASP A 368 -47.86 33.95 -3.81
N LEU A 369 -47.86 34.07 -2.48
CA LEU A 369 -48.96 34.66 -1.70
C LEU A 369 -49.20 36.13 -2.10
N LYS A 370 -48.13 36.93 -2.20
CA LYS A 370 -48.22 38.33 -2.62
C LYS A 370 -48.85 38.45 -4.00
N ASN A 371 -48.43 37.61 -4.95
CA ASN A 371 -48.97 37.63 -6.30
C ASN A 371 -50.46 37.27 -6.33
N MET A 372 -50.91 36.33 -5.49
CA MET A 372 -52.33 36.00 -5.37
C MET A 372 -53.15 37.14 -4.76
N LEU A 373 -52.64 37.79 -3.71
CA LEU A 373 -53.30 38.95 -3.12
C LEU A 373 -53.39 40.10 -4.11
N GLN A 374 -52.32 40.39 -4.85
CA GLN A 374 -52.34 41.42 -5.90
C GLN A 374 -53.34 41.09 -7.01
N SER A 375 -53.44 39.83 -7.42
CA SER A 375 -54.42 39.38 -8.42
C SER A 375 -55.85 39.54 -7.90
N LEU A 376 -56.10 39.21 -6.64
CA LEU A 376 -57.39 39.43 -5.99
C LEU A 376 -57.74 40.92 -5.92
N PHE A 377 -56.82 41.78 -5.48
CA PHE A 377 -57.02 43.23 -5.44
C PHE A 377 -57.32 43.81 -6.83
N ALA A 378 -56.61 43.36 -7.86
CA ALA A 378 -56.87 43.76 -9.24
C ALA A 378 -58.28 43.34 -9.70
N LEU A 379 -58.71 42.11 -9.41
CA LEU A 379 -60.06 41.62 -9.72
C LEU A 379 -61.14 42.40 -8.95
N THR A 380 -60.89 42.74 -7.69
CA THR A 380 -61.85 43.54 -6.89
C THR A 380 -61.97 44.96 -7.44
N SER A 381 -60.86 45.56 -7.87
CA SER A 381 -60.84 46.89 -8.48
C SER A 381 -61.59 46.93 -9.82
N VAL A 382 -61.41 45.92 -10.68
CA VAL A 382 -62.14 45.78 -11.96
C VAL A 382 -63.63 45.60 -11.72
N ALA A 383 -64.01 44.79 -10.71
CA ALA A 383 -65.41 44.59 -10.33
C ALA A 383 -66.10 45.87 -9.83
N GLN A 384 -65.36 46.81 -9.23
CA GLN A 384 -65.88 48.09 -8.74
C GLN A 384 -66.04 49.14 -9.86
N HIS A 385 -65.22 49.11 -10.91
CA HIS A 385 -65.21 50.14 -11.95
C HIS A 385 -66.09 49.80 -13.18
N ASP A 386 -66.23 48.53 -13.56
CA ASP A 386 -67.01 48.14 -14.75
C ASP A 386 -67.75 46.79 -14.53
N PRO A 387 -68.93 46.81 -13.87
CA PRO A 387 -69.63 45.59 -13.44
C PRO A 387 -70.08 44.70 -14.61
N ALA A 388 -70.28 45.27 -15.80
CA ALA A 388 -70.72 44.52 -16.99
C ALA A 388 -69.60 43.70 -17.65
N LYS A 389 -68.34 44.14 -17.54
CA LYS A 389 -67.16 43.37 -18.02
C LYS A 389 -66.52 42.50 -16.95
N ALA A 390 -66.78 42.79 -15.68
CA ALA A 390 -66.24 42.04 -14.55
C ALA A 390 -66.85 40.64 -14.42
N GLN A 391 -68.11 40.45 -14.81
CA GLN A 391 -68.85 39.20 -14.62
C GLN A 391 -68.22 37.98 -15.32
N PRO A 392 -67.82 38.03 -16.61
CA PRO A 392 -67.12 36.91 -17.26
C PRO A 392 -65.68 36.71 -16.73
N ILE A 393 -65.02 37.78 -16.27
CA ILE A 393 -63.65 37.71 -15.73
C ILE A 393 -63.67 37.05 -14.34
N LEU A 394 -64.61 37.43 -13.47
CA LEU A 394 -64.81 36.84 -12.15
C LEU A 394 -65.16 35.35 -12.25
N GLN A 395 -66.06 34.97 -13.17
CA GLN A 395 -66.45 33.56 -13.37
C GLN A 395 -65.27 32.68 -13.82
N ASN A 396 -64.34 33.22 -14.61
CA ASN A 396 -63.18 32.47 -15.10
C ASN A 396 -61.98 32.49 -14.13
N GLN A 397 -61.78 33.58 -13.38
CA GLN A 397 -60.56 33.77 -12.57
C GLN A 397 -60.70 33.34 -11.10
N LEU A 398 -61.92 33.38 -10.51
CA LEU A 398 -62.13 32.85 -9.15
C LEU A 398 -61.78 31.36 -9.03
N PRO A 399 -62.25 30.46 -9.93
CA PRO A 399 -61.94 29.04 -9.83
C PRO A 399 -60.43 28.77 -9.90
N VAL A 400 -59.71 29.51 -10.73
CA VAL A 400 -58.26 29.40 -10.91
C VAL A 400 -57.51 29.86 -9.66
N LEU A 401 -57.98 30.94 -9.02
CA LEU A 401 -57.41 31.40 -7.74
C LEU A 401 -57.70 30.42 -6.61
N THR A 402 -58.92 29.89 -6.50
CA THR A 402 -59.28 28.87 -5.52
C THR A 402 -58.40 27.63 -5.69
N GLN A 403 -58.24 27.14 -6.92
CA GLN A 403 -57.38 25.98 -7.23
C GLN A 403 -55.91 26.26 -6.90
N ARG A 404 -55.39 27.46 -7.17
CA ARG A 404 -54.02 27.85 -6.80
C ARG A 404 -53.82 27.94 -5.29
N ILE A 405 -54.79 28.48 -4.55
CA ILE A 405 -54.77 28.56 -3.09
C ILE A 405 -54.81 27.17 -2.48
N GLU A 406 -55.68 26.28 -2.98
CA GLU A 406 -55.73 24.88 -2.57
C GLU A 406 -54.41 24.14 -2.82
N LEU A 407 -53.79 24.35 -3.99
CA LEU A 407 -52.49 23.75 -4.31
C LEU A 407 -51.36 24.27 -3.42
N LEU A 408 -51.34 25.58 -3.09
CA LEU A 408 -50.39 26.12 -2.13
C LEU A 408 -50.63 25.58 -0.72
N LEU A 409 -51.89 25.50 -0.28
CA LEU A 409 -52.26 25.02 1.04
C LEU A 409 -51.95 23.52 1.20
N ALA A 410 -52.12 22.74 0.12
CA ALA A 410 -51.70 21.34 0.05
C ALA A 410 -50.17 21.20 0.17
N LYS A 411 -49.40 22.04 -0.54
CA LYS A 411 -47.93 22.09 -0.41
C LYS A 411 -47.44 22.52 0.97
N LEU A 412 -48.22 23.33 1.68
CA LEU A 412 -47.89 23.81 3.03
C LEU A 412 -48.26 22.78 4.12
N LYS A 413 -49.30 21.98 3.90
CA LYS A 413 -49.73 20.89 4.82
C LYS A 413 -48.79 19.68 4.80
N ALA A 414 -48.02 19.49 3.75
CA ALA A 414 -47.01 18.43 3.65
C ALA A 414 -45.66 19.02 3.19
N PRO A 415 -44.94 19.74 4.06
CA PRO A 415 -43.61 20.22 3.72
C PRO A 415 -42.66 19.03 3.82
N SER A 416 -42.38 18.41 2.67
CA SER A 416 -41.27 17.46 2.49
C SER A 416 -41.37 16.15 3.27
N GLU A 417 -42.12 15.17 2.75
CA GLU A 417 -41.38 13.95 2.44
C GLU A 417 -40.50 14.34 1.26
N ALA A 418 -39.18 14.25 1.44
CA ALA A 418 -38.26 14.31 0.31
C ALA A 418 -38.89 13.47 -0.78
N ALA A 419 -39.04 14.01 -1.99
CA ALA A 419 -39.26 13.15 -3.12
C ALA A 419 -38.09 12.16 -3.06
N GLU A 420 -38.33 10.96 -2.52
CA GLU A 420 -37.59 9.78 -2.93
C GLU A 420 -37.46 9.96 -4.44
N GLU A 421 -36.26 9.81 -4.97
CA GLU A 421 -36.09 9.67 -6.41
C GLU A 421 -36.92 8.45 -6.82
N ILE A 422 -38.21 8.65 -7.03
CA ILE A 422 -39.11 7.67 -7.60
C ILE A 422 -38.54 7.56 -9.01
N GLN A 423 -37.73 6.53 -9.22
CA GLN A 423 -37.23 6.16 -10.53
C GLN A 423 -38.44 5.68 -11.34
N ILE A 424 -39.17 6.62 -11.92
CA ILE A 424 -40.29 6.32 -12.78
C ILE A 424 -39.71 5.86 -14.12
N PRO A 425 -40.14 4.70 -14.66
CA PRO A 425 -39.72 4.28 -15.99
C PRO A 425 -40.02 5.36 -17.02
N LEU A 426 -39.04 5.67 -17.88
CA LEU A 426 -39.08 6.77 -18.85
C LEU A 426 -40.35 6.72 -19.73
N ILE A 427 -40.80 5.51 -20.09
CA ILE A 427 -42.02 5.28 -20.88
C ILE A 427 -43.28 5.73 -20.12
N THR A 428 -43.36 5.45 -18.82
CA THR A 428 -44.52 5.77 -17.97
C THR A 428 -44.59 7.28 -17.75
N TRP A 429 -43.44 7.91 -17.53
CA TRP A 429 -43.33 9.37 -17.47
C TRP A 429 -43.77 10.01 -18.80
N TRP A 430 -43.27 9.51 -19.93
CA TRP A 430 -43.60 10.03 -21.27
C TRP A 430 -45.09 9.97 -21.60
N VAL A 431 -45.74 8.83 -21.35
CA VAL A 431 -47.18 8.66 -21.55
C VAL A 431 -47.99 9.60 -20.65
N SER A 432 -47.59 9.75 -19.39
CA SER A 432 -48.28 10.65 -18.45
C SER A 432 -48.21 12.13 -18.84
N ILE A 433 -47.15 12.54 -19.54
CA ILE A 433 -47.00 13.89 -20.08
C ILE A 433 -47.90 14.09 -21.29
N LYS A 434 -47.94 13.12 -22.21
CA LYS A 434 -48.80 13.20 -23.39
C LYS A 434 -50.28 13.28 -23.00
N GLN A 435 -50.71 12.51 -21.99
CA GLN A 435 -52.08 12.57 -21.47
C GLN A 435 -52.42 13.93 -20.85
N ARG A 436 -51.50 14.54 -20.10
CA ARG A 436 -51.72 15.85 -19.48
C ARG A 436 -51.83 17.00 -20.49
N HIS A 437 -51.28 16.83 -21.69
CA HIS A 437 -51.29 17.84 -22.75
C HIS A 437 -52.25 17.55 -23.91
N GLN A 438 -53.21 16.63 -23.77
CA GLN A 438 -54.20 16.30 -24.82
C GLN A 438 -55.05 17.48 -25.32
N HIS A 439 -55.14 18.56 -24.54
CA HIS A 439 -55.93 19.75 -24.88
C HIS A 439 -55.10 20.85 -25.57
N ARG A 440 -53.84 20.58 -25.94
CA ARG A 440 -52.99 21.49 -26.69
C ARG A 440 -52.54 20.81 -27.98
N ASP A 441 -52.57 21.56 -29.07
CA ASP A 441 -52.13 21.11 -30.39
C ASP A 441 -50.59 21.10 -30.45
N VAL A 442 -49.98 20.05 -29.90
CA VAL A 442 -48.52 19.87 -29.78
C VAL A 442 -48.13 18.57 -30.44
N GLU A 443 -47.23 18.63 -31.42
CA GLU A 443 -46.59 17.45 -32.01
C GLU A 443 -45.50 16.93 -31.06
N TRP A 444 -45.60 15.66 -30.69
CA TRP A 444 -44.65 15.00 -29.77
C TRP A 444 -43.77 14.03 -30.55
N GLN A 445 -42.46 14.25 -30.55
CA GLN A 445 -41.46 13.32 -31.09
C GLN A 445 -40.57 12.80 -29.96
N PHE A 446 -40.30 11.49 -29.96
CA PHE A 446 -39.42 10.82 -29.00
C PHE A 446 -38.21 10.25 -29.75
N GLU A 447 -37.03 10.82 -29.54
CA GLU A 447 -35.77 10.26 -30.04
C GLU A 447 -35.02 9.60 -28.87
N GLY A 448 -35.16 8.28 -28.77
CA GLY A 448 -34.46 7.46 -27.77
C GLY A 448 -34.50 5.99 -28.17
N ALA A 449 -33.41 5.26 -27.92
CA ALA A 449 -33.29 3.84 -28.25
C ALA A 449 -34.13 2.97 -27.30
N GLY A 450 -35.44 2.92 -27.54
CA GLY A 450 -36.40 2.09 -26.82
C GLY A 450 -37.73 2.14 -27.56
N THR A 451 -38.12 1.00 -28.15
CA THR A 451 -39.30 0.87 -29.01
C THR A 451 -40.59 1.34 -28.33
N PRO A 452 -41.35 2.25 -28.94
CA PRO A 452 -42.68 2.60 -28.45
C PRO A 452 -43.65 1.46 -28.79
N LEU A 453 -44.15 0.76 -27.77
CA LEU A 453 -45.29 -0.15 -27.94
C LEU A 453 -46.53 0.70 -28.24
N ASN A 454 -46.99 0.62 -29.49
CA ASN A 454 -48.32 1.05 -29.90
C ASN A 454 -49.38 0.20 -29.18
N SER A 455 -50.21 0.85 -28.37
CA SER A 455 -51.65 0.55 -28.24
C SER A 455 -52.36 1.77 -27.70
#